data_AF-A0A194V5M4-F1
#
_entry.id   AF-A0A194V5M4-F1
#
_cell.length_a   1.000
_cell.length_b   1.000
_cell.length_c   1.000
_cell.angle_alpha   90.00
_cell.angle_beta   90.00
_cell.angle_gamma   90.00
#
_symmetry.space_group_name_H-M   'P 1'
#
loop_
_entity.id
_entity.type
_entity.pdbx_description
1 polymer ?
#
loop_
_entity_poly.entity_id
_entity_poly.type
_entity_poly.pdbx_seq_one_letter_code
_entity_poly.pdbx_strand_id
1 'polypeptide(L)'
;MLAEGDTGAVVPALHFARQALRMSKQVTLYTNGNEQLAKQLTDALEAAPAPMKVDSRKITKLVKGPERAQVTLHLEDGTSTTEAFLEHKPKTKLSGSLAQQLGVELTPMNTIKANPPFNQTSIKGVFAAGDCSTPMHTITAALHSGTCTGGGAPLQIQAELFNQQAIF
;
A
#
# COMPACT_ATOMS: atom_id res chain seq x y z
N MET A 1 1.94 -5.18 14.31
CA MET A 1 2.22 -4.62 12.98
C MET A 1 3.48 -5.28 12.45
N LEU A 2 3.45 -5.78 11.22
CA LEU A 2 4.61 -6.40 10.55
C LEU A 2 5.33 -5.36 9.69
N ALA A 3 6.54 -5.01 10.11
CA ALA A 3 7.42 -4.03 9.47
C ALA A 3 8.35 -4.75 8.48
N GLU A 4 7.84 -5.01 7.28
CA GLU A 4 8.53 -5.73 6.21
C GLU A 4 8.16 -5.12 4.84
N GLY A 5 9.04 -5.25 3.84
CA GLY A 5 8.79 -4.70 2.51
C GLY A 5 8.56 -3.18 2.54
N ASP A 6 7.44 -2.71 1.99
CA ASP A 6 7.10 -1.28 1.91
C ASP A 6 6.87 -0.64 3.30
N THR A 7 6.70 -1.45 4.36
CA THR A 7 6.63 -0.98 5.75
C THR A 7 7.91 -1.25 6.55
N GLY A 8 8.95 -1.81 5.93
CA GLY A 8 10.23 -2.18 6.54
C GLY A 8 11.19 -1.01 6.81
N ALA A 9 10.67 0.16 7.16
CA ALA A 9 11.45 1.35 7.52
C ALA A 9 10.79 2.08 8.69
N VAL A 10 11.58 2.83 9.46
CA VAL A 10 11.13 3.47 10.72
C VAL A 10 9.87 4.31 10.53
N VAL A 11 9.88 5.24 9.56
CA VAL A 11 8.77 6.19 9.38
C VAL A 11 7.47 5.48 8.95
N PRO A 12 7.45 4.61 7.91
CA PRO A 12 6.27 3.81 7.58
C PRO A 12 5.80 2.91 8.72
N ALA A 13 6.70 2.20 9.40
CA ALA A 13 6.34 1.29 10.49
C ALA A 13 5.64 2.03 11.63
N LEU A 14 6.21 3.16 12.07
CA LEU A 14 5.58 4.01 13.09
C LEU A 14 4.28 4.66 12.60
N HIS A 15 4.15 4.97 11.30
CA HIS A 15 2.90 5.48 10.74
C HIS A 15 1.75 4.47 10.93
N PHE A 16 1.94 3.23 10.50
CA PHE A 16 0.91 2.18 10.65
C PHE A 16 0.68 1.81 12.12
N ALA A 17 1.74 1.66 12.92
CA ALA A 17 1.58 1.37 14.35
C ALA A 17 0.76 2.42 15.10
N ARG A 18 0.87 3.72 14.74
CA ARG A 18 0.01 4.78 15.30
C ARG A 18 -1.46 4.61 14.93
N GLN A 19 -1.78 4.09 13.74
CA GLN A 19 -3.15 3.77 13.34
C GLN A 19 -3.68 2.57 14.14
N ALA A 20 -2.89 1.51 14.30
CA ALA A 20 -3.26 0.36 15.11
C ALA A 20 -3.51 0.72 16.60
N LEU A 21 -2.82 1.73 17.14
CA LEU A 21 -3.09 2.26 18.49
C LEU A 21 -4.47 2.92 18.65
N ARG A 22 -5.18 3.21 17.55
CA ARG A 22 -6.58 3.65 17.63
C ARG A 22 -7.54 2.51 17.94
N MET A 23 -7.08 1.27 17.81
CA MET A 23 -7.86 0.04 17.99
C MET A 23 -7.30 -0.89 19.09
N SER A 24 -6.10 -0.60 19.61
CA SER A 24 -5.42 -1.37 20.65
C SER A 24 -4.74 -0.47 21.68
N LYS A 25 -4.60 -0.95 22.92
CA LYS A 25 -3.88 -0.26 23.99
C LYS A 25 -2.36 -0.29 23.80
N GLN A 26 -1.84 -1.27 23.07
CA GLN A 26 -0.42 -1.46 22.80
C GLN A 26 -0.23 -2.12 21.43
N VAL A 27 0.87 -1.80 20.73
CA VAL A 27 1.23 -2.40 19.45
C VAL A 27 2.63 -3.01 19.50
N THR A 28 2.78 -4.24 19.03
CA THR A 28 4.10 -4.85 18.79
C THR A 28 4.50 -4.65 17.33
N LEU A 29 5.69 -4.10 17.11
CA LEU A 29 6.37 -3.91 15.83
C LEU A 29 7.26 -5.13 15.58
N TYR A 30 6.83 -6.03 14.71
CA TYR A 30 7.62 -7.20 14.31
C TYR A 30 8.50 -6.84 13.12
N THR A 31 9.81 -7.04 13.23
CA THR A 31 10.76 -6.77 12.13
C THR A 31 11.23 -8.02 11.39
N ASN A 32 10.68 -9.19 11.75
CA ASN A 32 10.87 -10.47 11.06
C ASN A 32 12.36 -10.81 10.79
N GLY A 33 13.19 -10.74 11.82
CA GLY A 33 14.63 -11.01 11.76
C GLY A 33 15.49 -9.80 11.36
N ASN A 34 14.90 -8.64 11.06
CA ASN A 34 15.65 -7.43 10.75
C ASN A 34 16.07 -6.70 12.03
N GLU A 35 17.23 -7.07 12.56
CA GLU A 35 17.84 -6.49 13.77
C GLU A 35 18.19 -5.01 13.61
N GLN A 36 18.61 -4.58 12.41
CA GLN A 36 18.95 -3.18 12.17
C GLN A 36 17.70 -2.30 12.28
N LEU A 37 16.59 -2.70 11.66
CA LEU A 37 15.32 -1.99 11.76
C LEU A 37 14.78 -2.02 13.20
N ALA A 38 14.92 -3.16 13.90
CA ALA A 38 14.50 -3.28 15.28
C ALA A 38 15.22 -2.27 16.17
N LYS A 39 16.55 -2.18 16.05
CA LYS A 39 17.35 -1.18 16.77
C LYS A 39 16.89 0.25 16.44
N GLN A 40 16.72 0.58 15.18
CA GLN A 40 16.28 1.92 14.77
C GLN A 40 14.89 2.29 15.32
N LEU A 41 13.97 1.32 15.36
CA LEU A 41 12.64 1.51 15.95
C LEU A 41 12.72 1.68 17.47
N THR A 42 13.55 0.89 18.15
CA THR A 42 13.81 1.03 19.59
C THR A 42 14.41 2.38 19.91
N ASP A 43 15.47 2.80 19.21
CA ASP A 43 16.10 4.13 19.37
C ASP A 43 15.05 5.25 19.19
N ALA A 44 14.15 5.13 18.21
CA ALA A 44 13.08 6.10 17.98
C ALA A 44 12.03 6.13 19.10
N LEU A 45 11.69 4.97 19.69
CA LEU A 45 10.75 4.87 20.82
C LEU A 45 11.38 5.28 22.15
N GLU A 46 12.69 5.16 22.32
CA GLU A 46 13.41 5.70 23.48
C GLU A 46 13.44 7.22 23.42
N ALA A 47 13.70 7.80 22.24
CA ALA A 47 13.69 9.24 22.04
C ALA A 47 12.28 9.86 22.19
N ALA A 48 11.23 9.13 21.76
CA ALA A 48 9.85 9.57 21.85
C ALA A 48 8.92 8.40 22.24
N PRO A 49 8.69 8.19 23.55
CA PRO A 49 7.92 7.06 24.04
C PRO A 49 6.48 7.01 23.53
N ALA A 50 6.06 5.82 23.13
CA ALA A 50 4.69 5.47 22.77
C ALA A 50 4.37 4.07 23.32
N PRO A 51 3.08 3.67 23.43
CA PRO A 51 2.70 2.32 23.86
C PRO A 51 2.97 1.29 22.74
N MET A 52 4.22 1.19 22.31
CA MET A 52 4.71 0.31 21.26
C MET A 52 5.90 -0.48 21.80
N LYS A 53 6.05 -1.71 21.34
CA LYS A 53 7.21 -2.58 21.62
C LYS A 53 7.78 -3.08 20.31
N VAL A 54 9.04 -3.46 20.30
CA VAL A 54 9.72 -4.02 19.12
C VAL A 54 10.06 -5.48 19.40
N ASP A 55 9.80 -6.35 18.43
CA ASP A 55 10.19 -7.76 18.46
C ASP A 55 10.95 -8.08 17.16
N SER A 56 12.24 -8.37 17.30
CA SER A 56 13.12 -8.63 16.16
C SER A 56 13.10 -10.07 15.68
N ARG A 57 12.57 -11.00 16.48
CA ARG A 57 12.64 -12.45 16.20
C ARG A 57 11.97 -12.77 14.86
N LYS A 58 12.58 -13.67 14.10
CA LYS A 58 12.03 -14.12 12.82
C LYS A 58 10.72 -14.86 13.02
N ILE A 59 9.71 -14.53 12.21
CA ILE A 59 8.42 -15.21 12.20
C ILE A 59 8.54 -16.40 11.25
N THR A 60 8.31 -17.60 11.76
CA THR A 60 8.40 -18.85 10.99
C THR A 60 7.06 -19.30 10.43
N LYS A 61 5.94 -18.93 11.10
CA LYS A 61 4.60 -19.32 10.68
C LYS A 61 3.55 -18.35 11.24
N LEU A 62 2.55 -18.04 10.43
CA LEU A 62 1.32 -17.37 10.86
C LEU A 62 0.17 -18.38 10.86
N VAL A 63 -0.58 -18.44 11.96
CA VAL A 63 -1.76 -19.28 12.11
C VAL A 63 -2.95 -18.42 12.48
N LYS A 64 -4.09 -18.61 11.81
CA LYS A 64 -5.33 -17.93 12.19
C LYS A 64 -5.75 -18.40 13.59
N GLY A 65 -5.89 -17.47 14.53
CA GLY A 65 -6.36 -17.77 15.88
C GLY A 65 -7.84 -18.19 15.90
N PRO A 66 -8.32 -18.83 16.97
CA PRO A 66 -9.67 -19.37 17.03
C PRO A 66 -10.76 -18.30 17.03
N GLU A 67 -10.45 -17.08 17.49
CA GLU A 67 -11.44 -16.01 17.62
C GLU A 67 -11.18 -14.86 16.64
N ARG A 68 -12.28 -14.32 16.08
CA ARG A 68 -12.31 -13.05 15.34
C ARG A 68 -11.11 -12.84 14.42
N ALA A 69 -10.33 -11.77 14.60
CA ALA A 69 -9.17 -11.41 13.79
C ALA A 69 -7.83 -11.91 14.36
N GLN A 70 -7.85 -12.73 15.43
CA GLN A 70 -6.62 -13.16 16.09
C GLN A 70 -5.69 -13.90 15.12
N VAL A 71 -4.39 -13.68 15.30
CA VAL A 71 -3.31 -14.34 14.57
C VAL A 71 -2.25 -14.79 15.57
N THR A 72 -1.88 -16.06 15.52
CA THR A 72 -0.76 -16.62 16.28
C THR A 72 0.50 -16.60 15.41
N LEU A 73 1.54 -15.96 15.92
CA LEU A 73 2.86 -15.88 15.31
C LEU A 73 3.75 -16.93 15.98
N HIS A 74 4.30 -17.85 15.21
CA HIS A 74 5.37 -18.74 15.66
C HIS A 74 6.72 -18.11 15.34
N LEU A 75 7.62 -18.10 16.31
CA LEU A 75 8.91 -17.43 16.23
C LEU A 75 10.04 -18.46 16.10
N GLU A 76 11.21 -18.04 15.64
CA GLU A 76 12.35 -18.93 15.40
C GLU A 76 12.93 -19.58 16.66
N ASP A 77 12.70 -18.97 17.83
CA ASP A 77 13.10 -19.51 19.14
C ASP A 77 12.16 -20.64 19.64
N GLY A 78 11.17 -21.04 18.82
CA GLY A 78 10.17 -22.05 19.17
C GLY A 78 9.00 -21.52 20.00
N THR A 79 9.05 -20.26 20.43
CA THR A 79 7.93 -19.62 21.14
C THR A 79 6.84 -19.17 20.17
N SER A 80 5.67 -18.84 20.72
CA SER A 80 4.59 -18.24 19.94
C SER A 80 3.89 -17.16 20.74
N THR A 81 3.39 -16.14 20.05
CA THR A 81 2.54 -15.09 20.61
C THR A 81 1.25 -14.97 19.81
N THR A 82 0.15 -14.58 20.46
CA THR A 82 -1.13 -14.36 19.79
C THR A 82 -1.51 -12.90 19.88
N GLU A 83 -1.67 -12.28 18.71
CA GLU A 83 -2.09 -10.89 18.56
C GLU A 83 -3.57 -10.82 18.17
N ALA A 84 -4.26 -9.77 18.61
CA ALA A 84 -5.69 -9.57 18.31
C ALA A 84 -5.96 -9.38 16.80
N PHE A 85 -5.00 -8.81 16.09
CA PHE A 85 -4.92 -8.69 14.64
C PHE A 85 -3.47 -8.43 14.22
N LEU A 86 -3.14 -8.70 12.96
CA LEU A 86 -1.85 -8.35 12.36
C LEU A 86 -2.04 -7.35 11.23
N GLU A 87 -1.48 -6.16 11.38
CA GLU A 87 -1.46 -5.13 10.35
C GLU A 87 -0.19 -5.21 9.49
N HIS A 88 -0.35 -5.17 8.17
CA HIS A 88 0.73 -5.10 7.18
C HIS A 88 0.20 -4.46 5.89
N LYS A 89 1.00 -3.59 5.24
CA LYS A 89 0.74 -3.11 3.89
C LYS A 89 1.59 -3.91 2.90
N PRO A 90 1.02 -4.90 2.19
CA PRO A 90 1.77 -5.66 1.22
C PRO A 90 2.11 -4.80 0.00
N LYS A 91 3.25 -5.09 -0.61
CA LYS A 91 3.59 -4.55 -1.93
C LYS A 91 2.61 -5.08 -2.97
N THR A 92 2.13 -4.20 -3.84
CA THR A 92 1.19 -4.56 -4.91
C THR A 92 1.88 -4.58 -6.27
N LYS A 93 1.23 -5.20 -7.24
CA LYS A 93 1.65 -5.21 -8.65
C LYS A 93 0.43 -5.02 -9.54
N LEU A 94 0.65 -4.48 -10.73
CA LEU A 94 -0.39 -4.43 -11.76
C LEU A 94 -0.87 -5.84 -12.10
N SER A 95 -2.18 -5.96 -12.33
CA SER A 95 -2.79 -7.22 -12.77
C SER A 95 -2.55 -7.44 -14.26
N GLY A 96 -2.19 -8.66 -14.64
CA GLY A 96 -1.97 -9.06 -16.03
C GLY A 96 -0.79 -8.33 -16.71
N SER A 97 -0.84 -8.27 -18.04
CA SER A 97 0.23 -7.73 -18.89
C SER A 97 -0.22 -6.55 -19.77
N LEU A 98 -1.45 -6.06 -19.60
CA LEU A 98 -2.04 -5.04 -20.49
C LEU A 98 -1.21 -3.74 -20.52
N ALA A 99 -0.71 -3.29 -19.37
CA ALA A 99 0.15 -2.10 -19.30
C ALA A 99 1.44 -2.28 -20.12
N GLN A 100 2.05 -3.48 -20.06
CA GLN A 100 3.23 -3.81 -20.84
C GLN A 100 2.91 -3.92 -22.34
N GLN A 101 1.79 -4.57 -22.70
CA GLN A 101 1.37 -4.75 -24.09
C GLN A 101 1.06 -3.41 -24.78
N LEU A 102 0.45 -2.47 -24.06
CA LEU A 102 0.16 -1.13 -24.56
C LEU A 102 1.38 -0.20 -24.54
N GLY A 103 2.45 -0.56 -23.82
CA GLY A 103 3.64 0.29 -23.68
C GLY A 103 3.40 1.59 -22.92
N VAL A 104 2.45 1.60 -21.97
CA VAL A 104 2.19 2.79 -21.15
C VAL A 104 3.33 3.03 -20.15
N GLU A 105 3.63 4.29 -19.89
CA GLU A 105 4.60 4.67 -18.86
C GLU A 105 4.13 4.24 -17.46
N LEU A 106 5.06 3.74 -16.65
CA LEU A 106 4.83 3.44 -15.24
C LEU A 106 5.50 4.48 -14.35
N THR A 107 4.92 4.72 -13.17
CA THR A 107 5.54 5.51 -12.12
C THR A 107 6.65 4.70 -11.41
N PRO A 108 7.54 5.34 -10.62
CA PRO A 108 8.51 4.63 -9.80
C PRO A 108 7.89 3.62 -8.81
N MET A 109 6.59 3.77 -8.49
CA MET A 109 5.84 2.84 -7.65
C MET A 109 5.18 1.69 -8.44
N ASN A 110 5.52 1.53 -9.72
CA ASN A 110 4.95 0.51 -10.63
C ASN A 110 3.42 0.59 -10.81
N THR A 111 2.86 1.80 -10.70
CA THR A 111 1.49 2.09 -11.16
C THR A 111 1.53 2.71 -12.56
N ILE A 112 0.45 2.63 -13.33
CA ILE A 112 0.32 3.33 -14.61
C ILE A 112 0.37 4.83 -14.36
N LYS A 113 1.26 5.53 -15.09
CA LYS A 113 1.34 6.99 -15.06
C LYS A 113 0.17 7.57 -15.83
N ALA A 114 -0.81 8.07 -15.10
CA ALA A 114 -1.98 8.78 -15.63
C ALA A 114 -1.82 10.28 -15.41
N ASN A 115 -2.18 11.09 -16.41
CA ASN A 115 -2.01 12.54 -16.40
C ASN A 115 -3.33 13.23 -16.03
N PRO A 116 -3.40 13.92 -14.87
CA PRO A 116 -4.56 14.75 -14.51
C PRO A 116 -4.78 15.88 -15.53
N PRO A 117 -6.02 16.39 -15.69
CA PRO A 117 -7.19 16.10 -14.85
C PRO A 117 -8.00 14.87 -15.32
N PHE A 118 -7.77 14.35 -16.52
CA PHE A 118 -8.58 13.28 -17.12
C PHE A 118 -7.97 11.88 -17.09
N ASN A 119 -6.75 11.76 -16.54
CA ASN A 119 -6.04 10.49 -16.34
C ASN A 119 -5.76 9.71 -17.64
N GLN A 120 -5.46 10.44 -18.72
CA GLN A 120 -4.92 9.84 -19.94
C GLN A 120 -3.47 9.39 -19.69
N THR A 121 -3.09 8.23 -20.21
CA THR A 121 -1.73 7.69 -20.09
C THR A 121 -0.78 8.37 -21.08
N SER A 122 0.46 7.87 -21.18
CA SER A 122 1.40 8.26 -22.25
C SER A 122 0.92 7.85 -23.66
N ILE A 123 -0.07 6.95 -23.76
CA ILE A 123 -0.64 6.51 -25.03
C ILE A 123 -1.98 7.23 -25.25
N LYS A 124 -2.07 8.00 -26.34
CA LYS A 124 -3.30 8.71 -26.72
C LYS A 124 -4.47 7.73 -26.85
N GLY A 125 -5.60 8.09 -26.24
CA GLY A 125 -6.82 7.28 -26.21
C GLY A 125 -6.82 6.17 -25.14
N VAL A 126 -5.72 5.93 -24.44
CA VAL A 126 -5.64 4.99 -23.31
C VAL A 126 -5.72 5.78 -22.01
N PHE A 127 -6.70 5.43 -21.18
CA PHE A 127 -6.94 6.04 -19.88
C PHE A 127 -6.77 5.00 -18.77
N ALA A 128 -6.39 5.43 -17.57
CA ALA A 128 -6.25 4.55 -16.42
C ALA A 128 -6.93 5.14 -15.17
N ALA A 129 -7.65 4.29 -14.43
CA ALA A 129 -8.36 4.66 -13.22
C ALA A 129 -8.32 3.51 -12.20
N GLY A 130 -8.51 3.85 -10.92
CA GLY A 130 -8.44 2.89 -9.82
C GLY A 130 -7.01 2.56 -9.40
N ASP A 131 -6.87 1.47 -8.64
CA ASP A 131 -5.61 1.05 -8.02
C ASP A 131 -4.45 0.86 -9.01
N CYS A 132 -4.75 0.63 -10.30
CA CYS A 132 -3.70 0.51 -11.31
C CYS A 132 -2.98 1.84 -11.61
N SER A 133 -3.55 2.99 -11.25
CA SER A 133 -3.03 4.32 -11.60
C SER A 133 -2.80 5.24 -10.41
N THR A 134 -2.98 4.77 -9.17
CA THR A 134 -2.76 5.56 -7.94
C THR A 134 -2.12 4.73 -6.84
N PRO A 135 -1.22 5.28 -6.01
CA PRO A 135 -0.71 4.59 -4.82
C PRO A 135 -1.72 4.53 -3.65
N MET A 136 -2.82 5.27 -3.74
CA MET A 136 -3.88 5.30 -2.73
C MET A 136 -5.01 4.35 -3.15
N HIS A 137 -4.86 3.08 -2.79
CA HIS A 137 -5.78 2.00 -3.18
C HIS A 137 -7.03 2.03 -2.28
N THR A 138 -7.91 3.00 -2.53
CA THR A 138 -9.17 3.17 -1.80
C THR A 138 -10.34 3.31 -2.77
N ILE A 139 -11.52 2.87 -2.34
CA ILE A 139 -12.74 2.93 -3.16
C ILE A 139 -13.03 4.37 -3.61
N THR A 140 -12.86 5.36 -2.73
CA THR A 140 -13.12 6.77 -3.07
C THR A 140 -12.12 7.33 -4.07
N ALA A 141 -10.83 6.94 -3.99
CA ALA A 141 -9.84 7.30 -4.99
C ALA A 141 -10.13 6.66 -6.36
N ALA A 142 -10.55 5.39 -6.34
CA ALA A 142 -10.95 4.67 -7.54
C ALA A 142 -12.19 5.30 -8.20
N LEU A 143 -13.21 5.65 -7.41
CA LEU A 143 -14.40 6.36 -7.89
C LEU A 143 -14.05 7.71 -8.51
N HIS A 144 -13.23 8.52 -7.83
CA HIS A 144 -12.80 9.82 -8.36
C HIS A 144 -12.05 9.66 -9.69
N SER A 145 -11.03 8.80 -9.73
CA SER A 145 -10.24 8.60 -10.95
C SER A 145 -11.10 8.06 -12.09
N GLY A 146 -12.07 7.19 -11.78
CA GLY A 146 -13.12 6.75 -12.70
C GLY A 146 -13.91 7.92 -13.27
N THR A 147 -14.45 8.81 -12.43
CA THR A 147 -15.16 10.02 -12.86
C THR A 147 -14.31 10.90 -13.79
N CYS A 148 -13.04 11.09 -13.47
CA CYS A 148 -12.10 11.84 -14.33
C CYS A 148 -11.93 11.20 -15.71
N THR A 149 -11.63 9.89 -15.77
CA THR A 149 -11.49 9.17 -17.04
C THR A 149 -12.79 9.11 -17.83
N GLY A 150 -13.93 8.96 -17.13
CA GLY A 150 -15.27 8.97 -17.69
C GLY A 150 -15.69 10.32 -18.27
N GLY A 151 -15.08 11.42 -17.83
CA GLY A 151 -15.19 12.71 -18.51
C GLY A 151 -14.24 12.84 -19.71
N GLY A 152 -13.00 12.37 -19.56
CA GLY A 152 -11.95 12.48 -20.59
C GLY A 152 -12.23 11.71 -21.88
N ALA A 153 -12.57 10.43 -21.76
CA ALA A 153 -12.80 9.57 -22.92
C ALA A 153 -13.91 10.07 -23.87
N PRO A 154 -15.14 10.38 -23.40
CA PRO A 154 -16.18 10.91 -24.28
C PRO A 154 -15.83 12.31 -24.81
N LEU A 155 -15.16 13.16 -24.03
CA LEU A 155 -14.72 14.48 -24.50
C LEU A 155 -13.76 14.34 -25.69
N GLN A 156 -12.78 13.43 -25.60
CA GLN A 156 -11.86 13.16 -26.70
C GLN A 156 -12.60 12.62 -27.94
N ILE A 157 -13.53 11.67 -27.76
CA ILE A 157 -14.33 11.12 -28.87
C ILE A 157 -15.16 12.23 -29.56
N GLN A 158 -15.77 13.13 -28.78
CA GLN A 158 -16.56 14.25 -29.31
C GLN A 158 -15.69 15.23 -30.09
N ALA A 159 -14.49 15.58 -29.58
CA ALA A 159 -13.56 16.45 -30.29
C ALA A 159 -13.09 15.81 -31.62
N GLU A 160 -12.73 14.52 -31.58
CA GLU A 160 -12.29 13.76 -32.76
C GLU A 160 -13.39 13.66 -33.83
N LEU A 161 -14.66 13.51 -33.43
CA LEU A 161 -15.81 13.49 -34.36
C LEU A 161 -15.89 14.76 -35.23
N PHE A 162 -15.48 15.91 -34.69
CA PHE A 162 -15.48 17.19 -35.41
C PHE A 162 -14.09 17.59 -35.93
N ASN A 163 -13.10 16.70 -35.92
CA ASN A 163 -11.70 16.98 -36.25
C ASN A 163 -11.09 18.15 -35.42
N GLN A 164 -11.50 18.25 -34.16
CA GLN A 164 -11.04 19.27 -33.21
C GLN A 164 -10.09 18.65 -32.18
N GLN A 165 -9.28 19.51 -31.53
CA GLN A 165 -8.42 19.09 -30.43
C GLN A 165 -9.23 19.05 -29.11
N ALA A 166 -9.04 17.99 -28.33
CA ALA A 166 -9.53 17.93 -26.96
C ALA A 166 -8.81 18.97 -26.08
N ILE A 167 -9.40 19.29 -24.92
CA ILE A 167 -8.83 20.26 -23.96
C ILE A 167 -7.55 19.76 -23.24
N PHE A 168 -7.09 18.55 -23.58
CA PHE A 168 -5.92 17.89 -23.02
C PHE A 168 -5.12 17.19 -24.12
#